data_AF-A0A7C5DGP2-F1
#
_entry.id   AF-A0A7C5DGP2-F1
#
_cell.length_a   1.000
_cell.length_b   1.000
_cell.length_c   1.000
_cell.angle_alpha   90.00
_cell.angle_beta   90.00
_cell.angle_gamma   90.00
#
_symmetry.space_group_name_H-M   'P 1'
#
loop_
_entity.id
_entity.type
_entity.pdbx_description
1 polymer ?
#
loop_
_entity_poly.entity_id
_entity_poly.type
_entity_poly.pdbx_seq_one_letter_code
_entity_poly.pdbx_strand_id
1 'polypeptide(L)'
;LEVELKKEKHTNAFLKSLKQKLNSQQKSVLVKQENRLDDECNFFIRLDKHKLLNDEYWITDSGDCYHVRISIAAFPKNKESARKVVEQVFS
;
A
#
# COMPACT_ATOMS: atom_id res chain seq x y z
N LEU A 1 8.94 14.71 -7.29
CA LEU A 1 9.44 14.57 -5.90
C LEU A 1 9.30 13.11 -5.52
N GLU A 2 10.37 12.50 -5.03
CA GLU A 2 10.37 11.10 -4.58
C GLU A 2 10.93 11.04 -3.16
N VAL A 3 10.39 10.14 -2.35
CA VAL A 3 10.85 9.89 -0.97
C VAL A 3 10.97 8.39 -0.80
N GLU A 4 12.14 7.94 -0.32
CA GLU A 4 12.44 6.53 -0.08
C GLU A 4 12.64 6.27 1.41
N LEU A 5 11.97 5.25 1.96
CA LEU A 5 12.08 4.84 3.36
C LEU A 5 12.77 3.46 3.44
N LYS A 6 13.98 3.40 4.01
CA LYS A 6 14.75 2.15 4.17
C LYS A 6 14.83 1.62 5.60
N LYS A 7 14.78 2.50 6.60
CA LYS A 7 14.90 2.09 8.01
C LYS A 7 13.57 1.51 8.48
N GLU A 8 13.65 0.35 9.13
CA GLU A 8 12.50 -0.38 9.68
C GLU A 8 11.57 0.52 10.52
N LYS A 9 12.14 1.36 11.39
CA LYS A 9 11.35 2.30 12.22
C LYS A 9 10.49 3.24 11.38
N HIS A 10 10.99 3.70 10.24
CA HIS A 10 10.26 4.63 9.38
C HIS A 10 9.23 3.90 8.51
N THR A 11 9.57 2.74 7.98
CA THR A 11 8.63 1.93 7.18
C THR A 11 7.45 1.48 8.02
N ASN A 12 7.69 0.98 9.25
CA ASN A 12 6.63 0.58 10.18
C ASN A 12 5.77 1.76 10.62
N ALA A 13 6.37 2.93 10.90
CA ALA A 13 5.62 4.13 11.25
C ALA A 13 4.72 4.61 10.09
N PHE A 14 5.25 4.59 8.86
CA PHE A 14 4.49 4.92 7.65
C PHE A 14 3.31 3.96 7.45
N LEU A 15 3.55 2.64 7.50
CA LEU A 15 2.51 1.62 7.32
C LEU A 15 1.42 1.74 8.37
N LYS A 16 1.79 1.98 9.64
CA LYS A 16 0.83 2.20 10.74
C LYS A 16 -0.04 3.43 10.47
N SER A 17 0.57 4.55 10.09
CA SER A 17 -0.17 5.78 9.78
C SER A 17 -1.10 5.61 8.58
N LEU A 18 -0.60 5.00 7.49
CA LEU A 18 -1.40 4.71 6.29
C LEU A 18 -2.60 3.81 6.61
N LYS A 19 -2.38 2.73 7.38
CA LYS A 19 -3.46 1.84 7.84
C LYS A 19 -4.51 2.57 8.67
N GLN A 20 -4.10 3.49 9.54
CA GLN A 20 -5.03 4.22 10.41
C GLN A 20 -5.87 5.24 9.63
N LYS A 21 -5.31 5.84 8.58
CA LYS A 21 -5.98 6.84 7.76
C LYS A 21 -6.91 6.24 6.69
N LEU A 22 -6.61 5.03 6.21
CA LEU A 22 -7.50 4.31 5.31
C LEU A 22 -8.75 3.81 6.07
N ASN A 23 -9.93 4.17 5.56
CA ASN A 23 -11.18 3.62 6.08
C ASN A 23 -11.37 2.14 5.66
N SER A 24 -12.36 1.47 6.23
CA SER A 24 -12.61 0.04 5.99
C SER A 24 -12.91 -0.29 4.52
N GLN A 25 -13.57 0.61 3.80
CA GLN A 25 -13.85 0.44 2.36
C GLN A 25 -12.54 0.43 1.56
N GLN A 26 -11.66 1.41 1.82
CA GLN A 26 -10.39 1.54 1.11
C GLN A 26 -9.43 0.39 1.43
N LYS A 27 -9.40 -0.08 2.68
CA LYS A 27 -8.69 -1.32 3.05
C LYS A 27 -9.20 -2.53 2.27
N SER A 28 -10.52 -2.66 2.14
CA SER A 28 -11.13 -3.74 1.37
C SER A 28 -10.70 -3.70 -0.10
N VAL A 29 -10.61 -2.51 -0.70
CA VAL A 29 -10.11 -2.35 -2.08
C VAL A 29 -8.67 -2.86 -2.21
N LEU A 30 -7.77 -2.46 -1.30
CA LEU A 30 -6.38 -2.90 -1.30
C LEU A 30 -6.23 -4.42 -1.17
N VAL A 31 -7.03 -5.02 -0.29
CA VAL A 31 -7.01 -6.46 0.01
C VAL A 31 -7.73 -7.28 -1.06
N LYS A 32 -8.64 -6.73 -1.85
CA LYS A 32 -9.35 -7.47 -2.91
C LYS A 32 -8.66 -7.38 -4.26
N GLN A 33 -8.00 -6.27 -4.57
CA GLN A 33 -7.35 -6.06 -5.86
C GLN A 33 -6.00 -6.79 -5.92
N GLU A 34 -5.92 -7.88 -6.69
CA GLU A 34 -4.70 -8.70 -6.85
C GLU A 34 -3.66 -8.10 -7.81
N ASN A 35 -4.11 -7.24 -8.73
CA ASN A 35 -3.25 -6.56 -9.72
C ASN A 35 -2.31 -5.51 -9.11
N ARG A 36 -2.44 -5.24 -7.81
CA ARG A 36 -1.58 -4.33 -7.05
C ARG A 36 -0.31 -4.99 -6.51
N LEU A 37 -0.17 -6.31 -6.65
CA LEU A 37 1.02 -7.04 -6.26
C LEU A 37 1.64 -7.68 -7.50
N ASP A 38 2.90 -7.34 -7.80
CA ASP A 38 3.63 -7.94 -8.92
C ASP A 38 4.34 -9.25 -8.52
N ASP A 39 4.95 -9.91 -9.50
CA ASP A 39 5.65 -11.19 -9.30
C ASP A 39 6.96 -11.02 -8.51
N GLU A 40 7.49 -9.80 -8.42
CA GLU A 40 8.66 -9.47 -7.60
C GLU A 40 8.31 -9.18 -6.13
N CYS A 41 7.03 -9.33 -5.76
CA CYS A 41 6.47 -9.03 -4.44
C CYS A 41 6.48 -7.51 -4.11
N ASN A 42 6.38 -6.64 -5.11
CA ASN A 42 6.13 -5.22 -4.89
C ASN A 42 4.63 -4.95 -4.86
N PHE A 43 4.17 -4.28 -3.79
CA PHE A 43 2.81 -3.83 -3.63
C PHE A 43 2.66 -2.35 -3.99
N PHE A 44 1.69 -2.03 -4.84
CA PHE A 44 1.47 -0.70 -5.41
C PHE A 44 0.14 -0.09 -4.95
N ILE A 45 0.24 1.06 -4.31
CA ILE A 45 -0.90 1.87 -3.89
C ILE A 45 -0.87 3.18 -4.66
N ARG A 46 -2.03 3.60 -5.16
CA ARG A 46 -2.22 4.91 -5.78
C ARG A 46 -3.22 5.69 -4.94
N LEU A 47 -2.78 6.81 -4.38
CA LEU A 47 -3.62 7.70 -3.59
C LEU A 47 -4.03 8.89 -4.44
N ASP A 48 -5.34 9.14 -4.54
CA ASP A 48 -5.85 10.31 -5.24
C ASP A 48 -5.25 11.60 -4.64
N LYS A 49 -4.64 12.42 -5.49
CA LYS A 49 -3.87 13.59 -5.02
C LYS A 49 -4.77 14.65 -4.39
N HIS A 50 -5.91 14.94 -4.99
CA HIS A 50 -6.80 16.00 -4.50
C HIS A 50 -7.44 15.60 -3.17
N LYS A 51 -7.88 14.35 -3.06
CA LYS A 51 -8.41 13.79 -1.81
C LYS A 51 -7.36 13.74 -0.72
N LEU A 52 -6.14 13.29 -1.04
CA LEU A 52 -5.06 13.22 -0.05
C LEU A 52 -4.70 14.61 0.50
N LEU A 53 -4.70 15.65 -0.34
CA LEU A 53 -4.47 17.03 0.12
C LEU A 53 -5.55 17.54 1.08
N ASN A 54 -6.74 16.93 1.07
CA ASN A 54 -7.83 17.17 2.01
C ASN A 54 -7.87 16.15 3.17
N ASP A 55 -6.76 15.44 3.44
CA ASP A 55 -6.64 14.38 4.46
C ASP A 55 -7.57 13.16 4.22
N GLU A 56 -8.06 12.98 3.00
CA GLU A 56 -8.83 11.82 2.58
C GLU A 56 -7.95 10.80 1.84
N TYR A 57 -7.69 9.65 2.48
CA TYR A 57 -6.87 8.59 1.91
C TYR A 57 -7.72 7.69 1.02
N TRP A 58 -7.76 8.01 -0.27
CA TRP A 58 -8.60 7.33 -1.24
C TRP A 58 -7.79 6.60 -2.30
N ILE A 59 -8.09 5.32 -2.50
CA ILE A 59 -7.45 4.48 -3.51
C ILE A 59 -8.05 4.78 -4.88
N THR A 60 -7.18 4.99 -5.87
CA THR A 60 -7.57 5.16 -7.26
C THR A 60 -6.83 4.16 -8.16
N ASP A 61 -7.39 3.88 -9.33
CA ASP A 61 -6.76 3.06 -10.37
C ASP A 61 -6.17 3.93 -11.50
N SER A 62 -6.48 5.23 -11.54
CA SER A 62 -6.06 6.16 -12.61
C SER A 62 -5.99 7.62 -12.14
N GLY A 63 -5.53 8.52 -13.02
CA GLY A 63 -5.51 9.97 -12.77
C GLY A 63 -4.26 10.49 -12.05
N ASP A 64 -4.33 11.74 -11.60
CA ASP A 64 -3.25 12.39 -10.84
C ASP A 64 -3.22 11.85 -9.40
N CYS A 65 -2.16 11.12 -9.08
CA CYS A 65 -2.06 10.37 -7.84
C CYS A 65 -0.62 10.25 -7.33
N TYR A 66 -0.50 10.10 -6.02
CA TYR A 66 0.75 9.71 -5.39
C TYR A 66 0.91 8.20 -5.45
N HIS A 67 2.05 7.76 -5.97
CA HIS A 67 2.40 6.35 -6.08
C HIS A 67 3.20 5.93 -4.85
N VAL A 68 2.73 4.89 -4.18
CA VAL A 68 3.44 4.25 -3.06
C VAL A 68 3.77 2.83 -3.50
N ARG A 69 5.07 2.53 -3.55
CA ARG A 69 5.59 1.18 -3.78
C ARG A 69 6.14 0.63 -2.47
N ILE A 70 5.72 -0.57 -2.10
CA ILE A 70 6.19 -1.27 -0.90
C ILE A 70 6.75 -2.62 -1.35
N SER A 71 8.04 -2.85 -1.15
CA SER A 71 8.64 -4.17 -1.38
C SER A 71 8.30 -5.09 -0.20
N ILE A 72 7.53 -6.14 -0.47
CA ILE A 72 7.05 -7.07 0.54
C ILE A 72 8.08 -8.18 0.73
N ALA A 73 8.59 -8.29 1.96
CA ALA A 73 9.38 -9.44 2.37
C ALA A 73 8.44 -10.63 2.64
N ALA A 74 8.48 -11.63 1.76
CA ALA A 74 7.67 -12.85 1.86
C ALA A 74 8.54 -14.10 1.73
N PHE A 75 8.20 -15.15 2.48
CA PHE A 75 8.87 -16.45 2.38
C PHE A 75 7.85 -17.58 2.15
N PRO A 76 8.01 -18.40 1.10
CA PRO A 76 8.92 -18.20 -0.04
C PRO A 76 8.60 -16.90 -0.80
N LYS A 77 9.58 -16.37 -1.57
CA LYS A 77 9.41 -15.12 -2.35
C LYS A 77 8.49 -15.38 -3.54
N ASN A 78 7.18 -15.36 -3.31
CA ASN A 78 6.15 -15.50 -4.32
C ASN A 78 4.93 -14.62 -4.00
N LYS A 79 4.10 -14.43 -5.02
CA LYS A 79 2.92 -13.56 -4.97
C LYS A 79 1.89 -14.00 -3.92
N GLU A 80 1.69 -15.30 -3.73
CA GLU A 80 0.73 -15.84 -2.74
C GLU A 80 1.16 -15.52 -1.30
N SER A 81 2.42 -15.77 -0.95
CA SER A 81 2.96 -15.45 0.37
C SER A 81 2.99 -13.95 0.62
N ALA A 82 3.37 -13.14 -0.38
CA ALA A 82 3.33 -11.69 -0.27
C ALA A 82 1.90 -11.16 -0.11
N ARG A 83 0.90 -11.80 -0.73
CA ARG A 83 -0.51 -11.46 -0.54
C ARG A 83 -0.97 -11.66 0.90
N LYS A 84 -0.59 -12.78 1.53
CA LYS A 84 -0.88 -13.03 2.95
C LYS A 84 -0.30 -11.95 3.86
N VAL A 85 0.91 -11.47 3.55
CA VAL A 85 1.53 -10.36 4.30
C VAL A 85 0.74 -9.06 4.12
N VAL A 86 0.34 -8.72 2.89
CA VAL A 86 -0.49 -7.54 2.62
C VAL A 86 -1.82 -7.62 3.39
N GLU A 87 -2.47 -8.77 3.40
CA GLU A 87 -3.69 -9.02 4.17
C GLU A 87 -3.49 -8.83 5.68
N GLN A 88 -2.39 -9.33 6.26
CA GLN A 88 -2.07 -9.10 7.67
C GLN A 88 -1.83 -7.62 7.99
N VAL A 89 -1.19 -6.88 7.07
CA VAL A 89 -0.91 -5.46 7.27
C VAL A 89 -2.21 -4.64 7.22
N PHE A 90 -3.10 -4.89 6.26
CA PHE A 90 -4.28 -4.04 6.02
C PHE A 90 -5.63 -4.56 6.55
N SER A 91 -5.68 -5.78 7.10
CA SER A 91 -6.84 -6.31 7.85
C SER A 91 -7.14 -5.54 9.12
#